data_AF-A0A8T4B5M9-F1
#
_entry.id   AF-A0A8T4B5M9-F1
#
_cell.length_a   1.000
_cell.length_b   1.000
_cell.length_c   1.000
_cell.angle_alpha   90.00
_cell.angle_beta   90.00
_cell.angle_gamma   90.00
#
_symmetry.space_group_name_H-M   'P 1'
#
loop_
_entity.id
_entity.type
_entity.pdbx_description
1 polymer ?
#
loop_
_entity_poly.entity_id
_entity_poly.type
_entity_poly.pdbx_seq_one_letter_code
_entity_poly.pdbx_strand_id
1 'polypeptide(L)'
;MGDSMDQLPVEMVRFINTPVAQPFHQGRNIAWIGSILVALILGLLLNAVAVNTIVAIAVALSIITLNGTVVWLRFRSHASTPLAVNMHHPFMDEEPMGKAVLFVQLSNGTWIEPGKHRLRIIPDDLIGGFSLAQDTIDFPVLGHFSSSKQRTPELIRHMALINQAIALRDAVNDVPDPIEEARDRESVETGLLERSWLEEDGELDVESPLVSFFRSKE
;
A
#
# COMPACT_ATOMS: atom_id res chain seq x y z
N MET A 1 21.20 11.86 1.96
CA MET A 1 20.10 12.37 2.80
C MET A 1 19.19 13.14 1.87
N GLY A 2 17.91 12.77 1.77
CA GLY A 2 16.95 13.57 0.99
C GLY A 2 16.67 14.86 1.76
N ASP A 3 16.78 16.01 1.09
CA ASP A 3 16.50 17.30 1.73
C ASP A 3 15.04 17.34 2.20
N SER A 4 14.85 17.58 3.49
CA SER A 4 13.52 17.82 4.06
C SER A 4 13.10 19.25 3.76
N MET A 5 11.89 19.43 3.23
CA MET A 5 11.33 20.74 2.93
C MET A 5 10.14 21.06 3.84
N ASP A 6 10.09 22.29 4.35
CA ASP A 6 8.97 22.77 5.18
C ASP A 6 7.67 22.96 4.37
N GLN A 7 7.80 23.18 3.06
CA GLN A 7 6.68 23.40 2.16
C GLN A 7 6.75 22.42 0.99
N LEU A 8 5.56 21.97 0.57
CA LEU A 8 5.43 21.14 -0.62
C LEU A 8 5.73 22.00 -1.87
N PRO A 9 6.60 21.55 -2.79
CA PRO A 9 6.85 22.26 -4.05
C PRO A 9 5.55 22.52 -4.84
N VAL A 10 5.50 23.65 -5.54
CA VAL A 10 4.27 24.13 -6.23
C VAL A 10 3.80 23.17 -7.33
N GLU A 11 4.72 22.44 -7.95
CA GLU A 11 4.46 21.45 -9.01
C GLU A 11 3.85 20.13 -8.51
N MET A 12 3.73 19.96 -7.19
CA MET A 12 3.26 18.71 -6.59
C MET A 12 1.76 18.75 -6.30
N VAL A 13 1.10 17.65 -6.64
CA VAL A 13 -0.31 17.40 -6.40
C VAL A 13 -0.45 16.41 -5.25
N ARG A 14 -1.19 16.78 -4.21
CA ARG A 14 -1.53 15.86 -3.10
C ARG A 14 -2.35 14.69 -3.63
N PHE A 15 -2.15 13.50 -3.06
CA PHE A 15 -2.84 12.27 -3.46
C PHE A 15 -4.35 12.44 -3.63
N ILE A 16 -5.04 13.07 -2.68
CA ILE A 16 -6.51 13.22 -2.75
C ILE A 16 -7.00 14.08 -3.93
N ASN A 17 -6.12 14.86 -4.54
CA ASN A 17 -6.41 15.71 -5.68
C ASN A 17 -5.98 15.08 -7.02
N THR A 18 -5.40 13.89 -7.01
CA THR A 18 -5.04 13.20 -8.25
C THR A 18 -6.27 12.54 -8.89
N PRO A 19 -6.27 12.32 -10.22
CA PRO A 19 -7.31 11.57 -10.92
C PRO A 19 -7.58 10.19 -10.33
N VAL A 20 -6.55 9.44 -9.92
CA VAL A 20 -6.71 8.12 -9.28
C VAL A 20 -7.50 8.19 -7.97
N ALA A 21 -7.53 9.33 -7.29
CA ALA A 21 -8.31 9.54 -6.06
C ALA A 21 -9.74 10.03 -6.31
N GLN A 22 -10.13 10.32 -7.56
CA GLN A 22 -11.47 10.78 -7.90
C GLN A 22 -12.60 9.86 -7.41
N PRO A 23 -12.47 8.51 -7.44
CA PRO A 23 -13.49 7.61 -6.90
C PRO A 23 -13.84 7.87 -5.42
N PHE A 24 -12.91 8.39 -4.62
CA PHE A 24 -13.19 8.73 -3.21
C PHE A 24 -14.11 9.96 -3.09
N HIS A 25 -13.93 10.97 -3.94
CA HIS A 25 -14.83 12.13 -4.00
C HIS A 25 -16.21 11.74 -4.52
N GLN A 26 -16.26 10.92 -5.57
CA GLN A 26 -17.52 10.41 -6.12
C GLN A 26 -18.26 9.57 -5.08
N GLY A 27 -17.58 8.62 -4.42
CA GLY A 27 -18.15 7.80 -3.36
C GLY A 27 -18.69 8.63 -2.19
N ARG A 28 -17.97 9.67 -1.77
CA ARG A 28 -18.44 10.63 -0.75
C ARG A 28 -19.72 11.33 -1.19
N ASN A 29 -19.75 11.86 -2.41
CA ASN A 29 -20.89 12.61 -2.92
C ASN A 29 -22.13 11.72 -3.10
N ILE A 30 -21.95 10.51 -3.64
CA ILE A 30 -23.02 9.50 -3.77
C ILE A 30 -23.58 9.13 -2.40
N ALA A 31 -22.72 8.90 -1.41
CA ALA A 31 -23.15 8.56 -0.05
C ALA A 31 -23.93 9.71 0.62
N TRP A 32 -23.54 10.96 0.40
CA TRP A 32 -24.30 12.13 0.88
C TRP A 32 -25.68 12.22 0.25
N ILE A 33 -25.77 12.10 -1.08
CA ILE A 33 -27.05 12.12 -1.80
C ILE A 33 -27.94 10.98 -1.32
N GLY A 34 -27.39 9.77 -1.20
CA GLY A 34 -28.11 8.60 -0.67
C GLY A 34 -28.62 8.83 0.75
N SER A 35 -27.82 9.45 1.62
CA SER A 35 -28.21 9.77 3.00
C SER A 35 -29.40 10.74 3.06
N ILE A 36 -29.39 11.76 2.20
CA ILE A 36 -30.49 12.73 2.10
C ILE A 36 -31.76 12.06 1.58
N LEU A 37 -31.65 11.23 0.53
CA LEU A 37 -32.79 10.51 -0.04
C LEU A 37 -33.43 9.55 0.97
N VAL A 38 -32.62 8.77 1.70
CA VAL A 38 -33.11 7.85 2.73
C VAL A 38 -33.80 8.62 3.85
N ALA A 39 -33.21 9.72 4.33
CA ALA A 39 -33.82 10.55 5.37
C ALA A 39 -35.13 11.19 4.93
N LEU A 40 -35.23 11.62 3.67
CA LEU A 40 -36.46 12.17 3.10
C LEU A 40 -37.56 11.12 3.03
N ILE A 41 -37.25 9.93 2.48
CA ILE A 41 -38.21 8.81 2.39
C ILE A 41 -38.71 8.44 3.79
N LEU A 42 -37.80 8.27 4.75
CA LEU A 42 -38.18 7.92 6.11
C LEU A 42 -39.00 9.03 6.79
N GLY A 43 -38.62 10.29 6.61
CA GLY A 43 -39.37 11.44 7.14
C GLY A 43 -40.80 11.51 6.59
N LEU A 44 -40.99 11.23 5.30
CA LEU A 44 -42.32 11.14 4.69
C LEU A 44 -43.13 9.97 5.24
N LEU A 45 -42.51 8.79 5.38
CA LEU A 45 -43.17 7.60 5.96
C LEU A 45 -43.60 7.84 7.40
N LEU A 46 -42.76 8.45 8.23
CA LEU A 46 -43.10 8.78 9.62
C LEU A 46 -44.29 9.75 9.69
N ASN A 47 -44.30 10.78 8.86
CA ASN A 47 -45.45 11.70 8.76
C ASN A 47 -46.73 10.97 8.29
N ALA A 48 -46.61 10.02 7.34
CA ALA A 48 -47.76 9.26 6.83
C ALA A 48 -48.40 8.34 7.89
N VAL A 49 -47.62 7.85 8.86
CA VAL A 49 -48.11 7.03 9.99
C VAL A 49 -48.57 7.92 11.17
N ALA A 50 -48.87 9.20 10.90
CA ALA A 50 -49.35 10.18 11.88
C ALA A 50 -48.42 10.40 13.10
N VAL A 51 -47.11 10.17 12.94
CA VAL A 51 -46.11 10.62 13.92
C VAL A 51 -46.09 12.15 13.91
N ASN A 52 -45.90 12.77 15.08
CA ASN A 52 -45.73 14.21 15.20
C ASN A 52 -44.66 14.71 14.21
N THR A 53 -44.99 15.70 13.38
CA THR A 53 -44.11 16.25 12.33
C THR A 53 -42.75 16.71 12.88
N ILE A 54 -42.72 17.27 14.08
CA ILE A 54 -41.46 17.67 14.75
C ILE A 54 -40.57 16.45 15.00
N VAL A 55 -41.16 15.34 15.47
CA VAL A 55 -40.44 14.09 15.71
C VAL A 55 -39.95 13.49 14.40
N ALA A 56 -40.78 13.48 13.35
CA ALA A 56 -40.39 13.00 12.02
C ALA A 56 -39.21 13.78 11.43
N ILE A 57 -39.22 15.11 11.55
CA ILE A 57 -38.11 15.99 11.12
C ILE A 57 -36.86 15.71 11.96
N ALA A 58 -36.99 15.60 13.28
CA ALA A 58 -35.86 15.31 14.17
C ALA A 58 -35.17 13.99 13.83
N VAL A 59 -35.95 12.94 13.52
CA VAL A 59 -35.42 11.64 13.08
C VAL A 59 -34.74 11.74 11.71
N ALA A 60 -35.31 12.47 10.75
CA ALA A 60 -34.68 12.65 9.44
C ALA A 60 -33.32 13.39 9.58
N LEU A 61 -33.26 14.44 10.40
CA LEU A 61 -32.02 15.18 10.66
C LEU A 61 -30.98 14.33 11.40
N SER A 62 -31.39 13.51 12.38
CA SER A 62 -30.46 12.64 13.10
C SER A 62 -29.81 11.60 12.18
N ILE A 63 -30.56 11.08 11.20
CA ILE A 63 -30.03 10.15 10.20
C ILE A 63 -29.04 10.84 9.26
N ILE A 64 -29.36 12.05 8.77
CA ILE A 64 -28.45 12.80 7.90
C ILE A 64 -27.15 13.11 8.64
N THR A 65 -27.23 13.56 9.89
CA THR A 65 -26.06 13.90 10.69
C THR A 65 -25.20 12.68 11.03
N LEU A 66 -25.81 11.56 11.42
CA LEU A 66 -25.08 10.33 11.75
C LEU A 66 -24.38 9.75 10.50
N ASN A 67 -25.12 9.58 9.40
CA ASN A 67 -24.52 9.09 8.16
C ASN A 67 -23.49 10.06 7.59
N GLY A 68 -23.78 11.36 7.62
CA GLY A 68 -22.86 12.42 7.21
C GLY A 68 -21.55 12.38 7.98
N THR A 69 -21.61 12.12 9.30
CA THR A 69 -20.41 11.94 10.14
C THR A 69 -19.61 10.71 9.70
N VAL A 70 -20.25 9.57 9.47
CA VAL A 70 -19.57 8.35 9.00
C VAL A 70 -18.92 8.56 7.63
N VAL A 71 -19.63 9.17 6.69
CA VAL A 71 -19.13 9.48 5.34
C VAL A 71 -17.95 10.44 5.42
N TRP A 72 -18.05 11.48 6.25
CA TRP A 72 -16.98 12.44 6.48
C TRP A 72 -15.73 11.78 7.08
N LEU A 73 -15.88 10.96 8.11
CA LEU A 73 -14.75 10.26 8.74
C LEU A 73 -14.04 9.31 7.76
N ARG A 74 -14.81 8.57 6.94
CA ARG A 74 -14.24 7.70 5.89
C ARG A 74 -13.48 8.52 4.85
N PHE A 75 -14.08 9.58 4.32
CA PHE A 75 -13.43 10.45 3.35
C PHE A 75 -12.19 11.11 3.93
N ARG A 76 -12.24 11.59 5.18
CA ARG A 76 -11.11 12.20 5.87
C ARG A 76 -9.93 11.25 5.97
N SER A 77 -10.16 9.97 6.24
CA SER A 77 -9.09 8.97 6.25
C SER A 77 -8.39 8.91 4.87
N HIS A 78 -9.14 8.92 3.77
CA HIS A 78 -8.53 8.95 2.43
C HIS A 78 -7.82 10.27 2.14
N ALA A 79 -8.43 11.40 2.52
CA ALA A 79 -7.91 12.74 2.29
C ALA A 79 -6.65 13.06 3.12
N SER A 80 -6.46 12.40 4.26
CA SER A 80 -5.28 12.54 5.13
C SER A 80 -4.04 11.81 4.62
N THR A 81 -4.11 11.15 3.46
CA THR A 81 -2.96 10.41 2.91
C THR A 81 -1.76 11.34 2.73
N PRO A 82 -0.63 11.12 3.44
CA PRO A 82 0.50 12.03 3.51
C PRO A 82 1.44 11.84 2.31
N LEU A 83 0.89 11.98 1.10
CA LEU A 83 1.57 11.71 -0.16
C LEU A 83 1.25 12.81 -1.17
N ALA A 84 2.26 13.23 -1.91
CA ALA A 84 2.14 14.12 -3.05
C ALA A 84 3.04 13.63 -4.19
N VAL A 85 2.62 13.90 -5.42
CA VAL A 85 3.29 13.44 -6.65
C VAL A 85 3.31 14.57 -7.67
N ASN A 86 4.27 14.57 -8.59
CA ASN A 86 4.29 15.53 -9.70
C ASN A 86 3.37 15.09 -10.86
N MET A 87 3.27 15.95 -11.87
CA MET A 87 2.43 15.69 -13.07
C MET A 87 2.83 14.44 -13.86
N HIS A 88 4.09 14.01 -13.78
CA HIS A 88 4.60 12.85 -14.53
C HIS A 88 4.36 11.51 -13.82
N HIS A 89 3.80 11.52 -12.62
CA HIS A 89 3.54 10.28 -11.88
C HIS A 89 2.31 9.55 -12.45
N PRO A 90 2.29 8.21 -12.53
CA PRO A 90 1.14 7.43 -13.02
C PRO A 90 -0.18 7.62 -12.24
N PHE A 91 -0.18 8.37 -11.15
CA PHE A 91 -1.40 8.74 -10.43
C PHE A 91 -2.18 9.87 -11.12
N MET A 92 -1.54 10.53 -12.09
CA MET A 92 -2.14 11.56 -12.91
C MET A 92 -2.95 11.00 -14.08
N ASP A 93 -2.96 9.67 -14.27
CA ASP A 93 -3.71 8.99 -15.34
C ASP A 93 -3.41 9.56 -16.75
N GLU A 94 -2.21 10.12 -16.89
CA GLU A 94 -1.63 10.68 -18.11
C GLU A 94 -0.36 9.92 -18.44
N GLU A 95 0.00 9.88 -19.73
CA GLU A 95 1.23 9.25 -20.16
C GLU A 95 2.44 10.04 -19.62
N PRO A 96 3.37 9.39 -18.89
CA PRO A 96 4.50 10.10 -18.27
C PRO A 96 5.40 10.76 -19.31
N MET A 97 5.45 12.09 -19.33
CA MET A 97 6.31 12.86 -20.24
C MET A 97 7.68 13.23 -19.65
N GLY A 98 8.01 12.74 -18.46
CA GLY A 98 9.23 13.11 -17.74
C GLY A 98 9.45 12.28 -16.48
N LYS A 99 10.38 12.73 -15.63
CA LYS A 99 10.71 12.02 -14.39
C LYS A 99 9.56 12.11 -13.38
N ALA A 100 9.10 10.95 -12.91
CA ALA A 100 8.17 10.87 -11.81
C ALA A 100 8.88 11.20 -10.49
N VAL A 101 8.29 12.08 -9.69
CA VAL A 101 8.79 12.47 -8.36
C VAL A 101 7.64 12.41 -7.37
N LEU A 102 7.93 12.03 -6.14
CA LEU A 102 6.95 11.98 -5.06
C LEU A 102 7.57 12.43 -3.73
N PHE A 103 6.72 12.96 -2.87
CA PHE A 103 7.06 13.42 -1.54
C PHE A 103 6.11 12.81 -0.51
N VAL A 104 6.65 12.48 0.66
CA VAL A 104 5.90 11.97 1.80
C VAL A 104 5.93 13.00 2.92
N GLN A 105 4.76 13.26 3.52
CA GLN A 105 4.66 14.18 4.65
C GLN A 105 4.95 13.45 5.96
N LEU A 106 5.84 14.02 6.77
CA LEU A 106 6.10 13.58 8.14
C LEU A 106 5.11 14.20 9.13
N SER A 107 5.08 13.69 10.37
CA SER A 107 4.12 14.13 11.40
C SER A 107 4.29 15.59 11.82
N ASN A 108 5.51 16.14 11.67
CA ASN A 108 5.84 17.54 11.93
C ASN A 108 5.40 18.47 10.76
N GLY A 109 4.85 17.92 9.68
CA GLY A 109 4.38 18.66 8.52
C GLY A 109 5.42 18.82 7.41
N THR A 110 6.69 18.45 7.64
CA THR A 110 7.74 18.54 6.61
C THR A 110 7.56 17.45 5.56
N TRP A 111 8.04 17.73 4.36
CA TRP A 111 7.99 16.84 3.21
C TRP A 111 9.38 16.31 2.92
N ILE A 112 9.46 15.01 2.68
CA ILE A 112 10.71 14.33 2.36
C ILE A 112 10.59 13.55 1.07
N GLU A 113 11.68 13.48 0.31
CA GLU A 113 11.81 12.52 -0.77
C GLU A 113 12.25 11.16 -0.18
N PRO A 114 11.47 10.09 -0.33
CA PRO A 114 11.76 8.82 0.36
C PRO A 114 12.93 8.03 -0.23
N GLY A 115 13.49 8.46 -1.35
CA GLY A 115 14.55 7.75 -2.07
C GLY A 115 14.03 6.55 -2.87
N LYS A 116 14.92 5.61 -3.21
CA LYS A 116 14.65 4.48 -4.12
C LYS A 116 14.02 3.25 -3.45
N HIS A 117 14.22 3.10 -2.14
CA HIS A 117 13.79 1.91 -1.42
C HIS A 117 12.33 1.99 -0.99
N ARG A 118 11.71 0.82 -0.81
CA ARG A 118 10.39 0.73 -0.15
C ARG A 118 10.50 1.22 1.29
N LEU A 119 9.40 1.68 1.83
CA LEU A 119 9.32 2.22 3.18
C LEU A 119 8.57 1.28 4.10
N ARG A 120 8.95 1.31 5.38
CA ARG A 120 8.26 0.62 6.46
C ARG A 120 8.08 1.55 7.65
N ILE A 121 7.08 1.22 8.47
CA ILE A 121 6.87 1.86 9.76
C ILE A 121 7.51 1.05 10.88
N ILE A 122 8.27 1.72 11.73
CA ILE A 122 8.92 1.16 12.92
C ILE A 122 8.33 1.88 14.13
N PRO A 123 7.90 1.17 15.18
CA PRO A 123 7.43 1.81 16.40
C PRO A 123 8.54 2.68 17.00
N ASP A 124 8.20 3.88 17.44
CA ASP A 124 9.11 4.81 18.08
C ASP A 124 8.84 4.82 19.59
N ASP A 125 9.72 4.21 20.38
CA ASP A 125 9.54 4.10 21.83
C ASP A 125 9.85 5.40 22.58
N LEU A 126 10.59 6.33 21.97
CA LEU A 126 11.03 7.57 22.62
C LEU A 126 9.92 8.63 22.55
N ILE A 127 9.36 8.85 21.38
CA ILE A 127 8.31 9.86 21.14
C ILE A 127 6.92 9.22 21.19
N GLY A 128 6.85 7.90 21.05
CA GLY A 128 5.60 7.16 20.85
C GLY A 128 5.18 7.22 19.39
N GLY A 129 4.46 6.20 18.93
CA GLY A 129 3.92 6.14 17.58
C GLY A 129 4.82 5.40 16.61
N PHE A 130 4.94 5.90 15.37
CA PHE A 130 5.68 5.24 14.30
C PHE A 130 6.57 6.21 13.54
N SER A 131 7.80 5.77 13.27
CA SER A 131 8.78 6.44 12.42
C SER A 131 8.89 5.71 11.08
N LEU A 132 9.14 6.48 10.02
CA LEU A 132 9.31 5.98 8.66
C LEU A 132 10.77 5.61 8.45
N ALA A 133 11.03 4.42 7.93
CA ALA A 133 12.37 3.96 7.58
C ALA A 133 12.38 3.33 6.21
N GLN A 134 13.52 3.35 5.53
CA GLN A 134 13.70 2.57 4.31
C GLN A 134 13.85 1.09 4.67
N ASP A 135 13.26 0.22 3.86
CA ASP A 135 13.34 -1.23 3.99
C ASP A 135 14.64 -1.73 3.34
N THR A 136 15.76 -1.41 3.99
CA THR A 136 17.11 -1.89 3.68
C THR A 136 17.69 -2.62 4.88
N ILE A 137 18.88 -3.18 4.74
CA ILE A 137 19.57 -3.92 5.83
C ILE A 137 19.72 -3.06 7.09
N ASP A 138 20.05 -1.78 6.92
CA ASP A 138 20.36 -0.86 8.02
C ASP A 138 19.13 -0.07 8.53
N PHE A 139 17.97 -0.25 7.89
CA PHE A 139 16.73 0.44 8.23
C PHE A 139 16.87 1.95 8.52
N PRO A 140 17.48 2.75 7.62
CA PRO A 140 17.73 4.16 7.90
C PRO A 140 16.41 4.89 8.10
N VAL A 141 16.26 5.50 9.28
CA VAL A 141 15.07 6.25 9.68
C VAL A 141 15.06 7.60 8.98
N LEU A 142 13.95 7.89 8.31
CA LEU A 142 13.72 9.14 7.58
C LEU A 142 13.08 10.22 8.48
N GLY A 143 12.28 9.81 9.47
CA GLY A 143 11.68 10.72 10.44
C GLY A 143 10.40 10.18 11.07
N HIS A 144 9.82 10.95 12.00
CA HIS A 144 8.58 10.58 12.67
C HIS A 144 7.37 10.74 11.73
N PHE A 145 6.54 9.70 11.62
CA PHE A 145 5.48 9.62 10.61
C PHE A 145 4.08 9.70 11.18
N SER A 146 3.82 9.05 12.32
CA SER A 146 2.50 9.05 12.92
C SER A 146 2.59 8.96 14.44
N SER A 147 1.84 9.81 15.13
CA SER A 147 1.70 9.76 16.59
C SER A 147 0.67 8.72 17.06
N SER A 148 0.13 7.89 16.17
CA SER A 148 -0.81 6.82 16.53
C SER A 148 -0.11 5.75 17.35
N LYS A 149 -0.67 5.39 18.52
CA LYS A 149 -0.11 4.36 19.40
C LYS A 149 -0.18 2.94 18.84
N GLN A 150 -1.06 2.70 17.85
CA GLN A 150 -1.28 1.39 17.26
C GLN A 150 -1.26 1.46 15.74
N ARG A 151 -0.98 0.33 15.10
CA ARG A 151 -1.08 0.18 13.64
C ARG A 151 -2.54 0.18 13.22
N THR A 152 -3.08 1.36 12.94
CA THR A 152 -4.46 1.52 12.48
C THR A 152 -4.60 1.09 11.01
N PRO A 153 -5.82 0.71 10.57
CA PRO A 153 -6.09 0.44 9.15
C PRO A 153 -5.74 1.62 8.23
N GLU A 154 -5.91 2.86 8.74
CA GLU A 154 -5.50 4.07 8.03
C GLU A 154 -3.98 4.10 7.80
N LEU A 155 -3.19 3.86 8.83
CA LEU A 155 -1.73 3.86 8.75
C LEU A 155 -1.22 2.78 7.79
N ILE A 156 -1.81 1.57 7.86
CA ILE A 156 -1.48 0.47 6.95
C ILE A 156 -1.78 0.86 5.50
N ARG A 157 -2.94 1.48 5.25
CA ARG A 157 -3.31 1.96 3.91
C ARG A 157 -2.40 3.07 3.40
N HIS A 158 -2.04 4.04 4.25
CA HIS A 158 -1.09 5.09 3.87
C HIS A 158 0.24 4.49 3.43
N MET A 159 0.77 3.51 4.17
CA MET A 159 2.00 2.83 3.81
C MET A 159 1.90 2.05 2.51
N ALA A 160 0.79 1.34 2.29
CA ALA A 160 0.56 0.63 1.03
C ALA A 160 0.54 1.60 -0.17
N LEU A 161 -0.17 2.72 -0.05
CA LEU A 161 -0.26 3.73 -1.11
C LEU A 161 1.09 4.41 -1.40
N ILE A 162 1.87 4.73 -0.35
CA ILE A 162 3.21 5.30 -0.51
C ILE A 162 4.11 4.32 -1.25
N ASN A 163 4.16 3.05 -0.83
CA ASN A 163 5.00 2.06 -1.49
C ASN A 163 4.56 1.76 -2.93
N GLN A 164 3.26 1.77 -3.20
CA GLN A 164 2.74 1.68 -4.56
C GLN A 164 3.16 2.87 -5.42
N ALA A 165 3.11 4.09 -4.88
CA ALA A 165 3.58 5.28 -5.58
C ALA A 165 5.08 5.19 -5.89
N ILE A 166 5.90 4.75 -4.93
CA ILE A 166 7.34 4.51 -5.16
C ILE A 166 7.53 3.49 -6.29
N ALA A 167 6.77 2.39 -6.29
CA ALA A 167 6.86 1.37 -7.33
C ALA A 167 6.55 1.91 -8.73
N LEU A 168 5.47 2.67 -8.84
CA LEU A 168 5.06 3.28 -10.10
C LEU A 168 6.05 4.35 -10.58
N ARG A 169 6.59 5.14 -9.65
CA ARG A 169 7.66 6.11 -9.94
C ARG A 169 8.91 5.41 -10.48
N ASP A 170 9.32 4.32 -9.85
CA ASP A 170 10.50 3.55 -10.25
C ASP A 170 10.33 2.96 -11.65
N ALA A 171 9.13 2.44 -11.97
CA ALA A 171 8.79 1.93 -13.29
C ALA A 171 8.84 3.02 -14.38
N VAL A 172 8.42 4.25 -14.08
CA VAL A 172 8.51 5.38 -15.02
C VAL A 172 9.94 5.88 -15.19
N ASN A 173 10.73 5.85 -14.14
CA ASN A 173 12.10 6.36 -14.14
C ASN A 173 13.14 5.33 -14.62
N ASP A 174 12.69 4.22 -15.21
CA ASP A 174 13.53 3.10 -15.66
C ASP A 174 14.53 2.63 -14.59
N VAL A 175 14.10 2.61 -13.33
CA VAL A 175 14.92 2.03 -12.26
C VAL A 175 14.87 0.51 -12.43
N PRO A 176 16.01 -0.18 -12.64
CA PRO A 176 16.02 -1.61 -12.91
C PRO A 176 15.33 -2.38 -11.79
N ASP A 177 14.32 -3.18 -12.15
CA ASP A 177 13.63 -4.05 -11.20
C ASP A 177 14.51 -5.29 -10.93
N PRO A 178 14.93 -5.53 -9.68
CA PRO A 178 15.66 -6.75 -9.33
C PRO A 178 14.93 -8.04 -9.70
N ILE A 179 13.59 -8.00 -9.78
CA ILE A 179 12.75 -9.13 -10.17
C ILE A 179 12.80 -9.37 -11.68
N GLU A 180 12.77 -8.33 -12.51
CA GLU A 180 12.97 -8.51 -13.96
C GLU A 180 14.37 -9.05 -14.25
N GLU A 181 15.39 -8.52 -13.60
CA GLU A 181 16.76 -9.04 -13.72
C GLU A 181 16.85 -10.50 -13.24
N ALA A 182 16.13 -10.85 -12.16
CA ALA A 182 16.04 -12.24 -11.70
C ALA A 182 15.32 -13.15 -12.71
N ARG A 183 14.22 -12.68 -13.33
CA ARG A 183 13.50 -13.42 -14.37
C ARG A 183 14.33 -13.61 -15.63
N ASP A 184 15.07 -12.59 -16.06
CA ASP A 184 15.98 -12.69 -17.19
C ASP A 184 17.07 -13.72 -16.91
N ARG A 185 17.65 -13.72 -15.69
CA ARG A 185 18.58 -14.77 -15.24
C ARG A 185 17.94 -16.15 -15.24
N GLU A 186 16.74 -16.32 -14.68
CA GLU A 186 16.02 -17.59 -14.68
C GLU A 186 15.75 -18.09 -16.10
N SER A 187 15.40 -17.20 -17.04
CA SER A 187 15.14 -17.55 -18.44
C SER A 187 16.40 -18.10 -19.13
N VAL A 188 17.57 -17.58 -18.80
CA VAL A 188 18.87 -18.02 -19.33
C VAL A 188 19.38 -19.28 -18.60
N GLU A 189 19.01 -19.48 -17.34
CA GLU A 189 19.46 -20.59 -16.49
C GLU A 189 18.60 -21.87 -16.61
N THR A 190 17.59 -21.89 -17.51
CA THR A 190 16.77 -23.08 -17.82
C THR A 190 17.41 -24.10 -18.77
N GLY A 191 18.74 -24.02 -18.97
CA GLY A 191 19.51 -25.11 -19.57
C GLY A 191 19.58 -26.32 -18.63
N LEU A 192 18.48 -27.08 -18.52
CA LEU A 192 18.49 -28.43 -17.94
C LEU A 192 19.65 -29.19 -18.59
N LEU A 193 20.71 -29.48 -17.83
CA LEU A 193 21.66 -30.51 -18.20
C LEU A 193 20.83 -31.77 -18.45
N GLU A 194 20.77 -32.20 -19.71
CA GLU A 194 20.17 -33.48 -20.11
C GLU A 194 20.85 -34.56 -19.26
N ARG A 195 20.16 -35.00 -18.19
CA ARG A 195 20.64 -36.11 -17.39
C ARG A 195 20.49 -37.36 -18.25
N SER A 196 21.56 -37.72 -18.95
CA SER A 196 21.73 -39.09 -19.41
C SER A 196 21.89 -39.96 -18.16
N TRP A 197 20.80 -40.58 -17.71
CA TRP A 197 20.92 -41.72 -16.80
C TRP A 197 21.75 -42.78 -17.52
N LEU A 198 22.74 -43.36 -16.83
CA LEU A 198 23.42 -44.54 -17.34
C LEU A 198 22.34 -45.62 -17.49
N GLU A 199 22.12 -46.11 -18.71
CA GLU A 199 21.23 -47.24 -18.95
C GLU A 199 21.70 -48.41 -18.07
N GLU A 200 20.74 -49.06 -17.42
CA GLU A 200 20.93 -50.07 -16.38
C GLU A 200 21.41 -51.41 -17.00
N ASP A 201 22.54 -51.38 -17.70
CA ASP A 201 23.21 -52.56 -18.24
C ASP A 201 24.23 -53.09 -17.22
N GLY A 202 23.75 -54.03 -16.40
CA GLY A 202 24.56 -54.90 -15.56
C GLY A 202 24.23 -54.73 -14.08
N GLU A 203 23.45 -55.67 -13.54
CA GLU A 203 23.46 -55.98 -12.11
C GLU A 203 24.91 -56.09 -11.64
N LEU A 204 25.41 -55.03 -10.99
CA LEU A 204 26.65 -55.09 -10.25
C LEU A 204 26.36 -56.01 -9.07
N ASP A 205 26.82 -57.26 -9.16
CA ASP A 205 26.71 -58.26 -8.11
C ASP A 205 27.65 -57.85 -6.96
N VAL A 206 27.17 -56.94 -6.10
CA VAL A 206 27.93 -56.44 -4.95
C VAL A 206 27.87 -57.50 -3.85
N GLU A 207 28.85 -58.39 -3.83
CA GLU A 207 28.97 -59.41 -2.80
C GLU A 207 29.21 -58.74 -1.43
N SER A 208 28.29 -58.98 -0.48
CA SER A 208 28.34 -58.35 0.84
C SER A 208 29.57 -58.81 1.64
N PRO A 209 30.28 -57.90 2.34
CA PRO A 209 31.49 -58.23 3.09
C PRO A 209 31.25 -59.28 4.20
N LEU A 210 30.00 -59.53 4.60
CA LEU A 210 29.64 -60.62 5.52
C LEU A 210 29.95 -62.01 4.95
N VAL A 211 29.88 -62.20 3.63
CA VAL A 211 30.16 -63.49 2.96
C VAL A 211 31.65 -63.86 3.06
N SER A 212 32.55 -62.87 3.04
CA SER A 212 34.00 -63.10 3.21
C SER A 212 34.40 -63.58 4.60
N PHE A 213 33.63 -63.24 5.66
CA PHE A 213 33.95 -63.65 7.03
C PHE A 213 33.67 -65.14 7.30
N PHE A 214 32.70 -65.73 6.61
CA PHE A 214 32.37 -67.15 6.77
C PHE A 214 33.31 -68.09 6.00
N ARG A 215 34.09 -67.56 5.05
CA ARG A 215 35.01 -68.36 4.22
C ARG A 215 36.39 -68.58 4.85
N SER A 216 36.71 -67.87 5.94
CA SER A 216 38.03 -67.90 6.59
C SER A 216 38.16 -68.95 7.72
N LYS A 217 37.17 -69.82 7.91
CA LYS A 217 37.12 -70.75 9.04
C LYS A 217 36.91 -72.20 8.60
N GLU A 218 37.80 -72.68 7.73
CA GLU A 218 38.12 -74.10 7.51
C GLU A 218 39.63 -74.28 7.43
#